data_AF-A0A2G9YZS9-F1
#
_entry.id   AF-A0A2G9YZS9-F1
#
_cell.length_a   1.000
_cell.length_b   1.000
_cell.length_c   1.000
_cell.angle_alpha   90.00
_cell.angle_beta   90.00
_cell.angle_gamma   90.00
#
_symmetry.space_group_name_H-M   'P 1'
#
loop_
_entity.id
_entity.type
_entity.pdbx_description
1 polymer ?
#
loop_
_entity_poly.entity_id
_entity_poly.type
_entity_poly.pdbx_seq_one_letter_code
_entity_poly.pdbx_strand_id
1 'polypeptide(L)'
;MELVSKFCDFLCQKKASEAINFLNEITEKGSDLQEFAKILINYLRQALILRLSGLSAKEAENPLITGLTKEEFQKLEKQAFAFTEGELRNILNLFLEAENKMKYSPIPQLPLELAIIESCGIT
;
A
#
# COMPACT_ATOMS: atom_id res chain seq x y z
N MET A 1 -2.82 9.17 -7.59
CA MET A 1 -2.64 8.00 -6.71
C MET A 1 -2.91 6.66 -7.39
N GLU A 2 -2.98 6.60 -8.73
CA GLU A 2 -3.46 5.39 -9.42
C GLU A 2 -2.55 4.16 -9.24
N LEU A 3 -1.23 4.32 -9.29
CA LEU A 3 -0.29 3.19 -9.17
C LEU A 3 -0.39 2.52 -7.79
N VAL A 4 -0.34 3.30 -6.72
CA VAL A 4 -0.42 2.76 -5.35
C VAL A 4 -1.79 2.19 -5.03
N SER A 5 -2.86 2.80 -5.56
CA SER A 5 -4.20 2.25 -5.42
C SER A 5 -4.36 0.93 -6.19
N LYS A 6 -3.85 0.83 -7.42
CA LYS A 6 -3.83 -0.43 -8.18
C LYS A 6 -2.99 -1.50 -7.48
N PHE A 7 -1.84 -1.13 -6.91
CA PHE A 7 -1.04 -2.06 -6.14
C PHE A 7 -1.77 -2.57 -4.89
N CYS A 8 -2.45 -1.66 -4.18
CA CYS A 8 -3.31 -2.00 -3.05
C CYS A 8 -4.42 -3.00 -3.44
N ASP A 9 -4.98 -2.90 -4.66
CA ASP A 9 -5.95 -3.89 -5.16
C ASP A 9 -5.38 -5.33 -5.19
N PHE A 10 -4.10 -5.50 -5.53
CA PHE A 10 -3.45 -6.81 -5.50
C PHE A 10 -3.27 -7.33 -4.09
N LEU A 11 -2.90 -6.47 -3.13
CA LEU A 11 -2.80 -6.84 -1.72
C LEU A 11 -4.16 -7.25 -1.15
N CYS A 12 -5.22 -6.47 -1.43
CA CYS A 12 -6.60 -6.80 -1.04
C CYS A 12 -7.01 -8.19 -1.54
N GLN A 13 -6.63 -8.52 -2.78
CA GLN A 13 -6.98 -9.77 -3.44
C GLN A 13 -6.01 -10.92 -3.13
N LYS A 14 -4.99 -10.68 -2.30
CA LYS A 14 -3.90 -11.65 -1.98
C LYS A 14 -3.20 -12.20 -3.23
N LYS A 15 -3.04 -11.33 -4.24
CA LYS A 15 -2.44 -11.64 -5.55
C LYS A 15 -0.95 -11.28 -5.58
N ALA A 16 -0.15 -12.04 -4.84
CA ALA A 16 1.28 -11.76 -4.68
C ALA A 16 2.05 -11.74 -6.02
N SER A 17 1.79 -12.73 -6.88
CA SER A 17 2.44 -12.81 -8.19
C SER A 17 2.15 -11.58 -9.05
N GLU A 18 0.89 -11.14 -9.10
CA GLU A 18 0.50 -9.94 -9.84
C GLU A 18 1.07 -8.65 -9.22
N ALA A 19 1.18 -8.57 -7.90
CA ALA A 19 1.83 -7.46 -7.22
C ALA A 19 3.34 -7.37 -7.53
N ILE A 20 4.05 -8.50 -7.55
CA ILE A 20 5.47 -8.57 -7.92
C ILE A 20 5.67 -8.19 -9.39
N ASN A 21 4.84 -8.75 -10.29
CA ASN A 21 4.88 -8.39 -11.71
C ASN A 21 4.61 -6.90 -11.92
N PHE A 22 3.68 -6.31 -11.17
CA PHE A 22 3.42 -4.89 -11.24
C PHE A 22 4.61 -4.03 -10.77
N LEU A 23 5.33 -4.44 -9.71
CA LEU A 23 6.57 -3.78 -9.30
C LEU A 23 7.61 -3.79 -10.43
N ASN A 24 7.79 -4.94 -11.10
CA ASN A 24 8.68 -5.04 -12.25
C ASN A 24 8.28 -4.08 -13.36
N GLU A 25 7.00 -4.08 -13.74
CA GLU A 25 6.48 -3.21 -14.81
C GLU A 25 6.70 -1.72 -14.53
N ILE A 26 6.45 -1.24 -13.30
CA ILE A 26 6.63 0.18 -12.98
C ILE A 26 8.12 0.56 -12.93
N THR A 27 8.98 -0.37 -12.52
CA THR A 27 10.43 -0.19 -12.49
C THR A 27 11.00 -0.11 -13.90
N GLU A 28 10.58 -1.01 -14.80
CA GLU A 28 10.95 -0.98 -16.23
C GLU A 28 10.49 0.32 -16.92
N LYS A 29 9.38 0.91 -16.47
CA LYS A 29 8.88 2.22 -16.93
C LYS A 29 9.63 3.41 -16.31
N GLY A 30 10.66 3.17 -15.51
CA GLY A 30 11.51 4.21 -14.92
C GLY A 30 11.00 4.79 -13.60
N SER A 31 10.04 4.13 -12.93
CA SER A 31 9.58 4.57 -11.61
C SER A 31 10.66 4.33 -10.56
N ASP A 32 10.83 5.28 -9.65
CA ASP A 32 11.65 5.11 -8.45
C ASP A 32 10.88 4.25 -7.43
N LEU A 33 11.39 3.04 -7.15
CA LEU A 33 10.74 2.11 -6.23
C LEU A 33 10.76 2.60 -4.78
N GLN A 34 11.78 3.37 -4.38
CA GLN A 34 11.88 3.91 -3.02
C GLN A 34 10.79 4.97 -2.81
N GLU A 35 10.59 5.85 -3.80
CA GLU A 35 9.52 6.83 -3.78
C GLU A 35 8.14 6.17 -3.86
N PHE A 36 7.98 5.17 -4.73
CA PHE A 36 6.74 4.38 -4.78
C PHE A 36 6.39 3.77 -3.43
N ALA A 37 7.37 3.16 -2.73
CA ALA A 37 7.18 2.57 -1.41
C ALA A 37 6.71 3.62 -0.38
N LYS A 38 7.30 4.82 -0.37
CA LYS A 38 6.88 5.91 0.52
C LYS A 38 5.44 6.37 0.25
N ILE A 39 5.08 6.54 -1.02
CA ILE A 39 3.71 6.93 -1.41
C ILE A 39 2.72 5.81 -1.01
N LEU A 40 3.09 4.55 -1.23
CA LEU A 40 2.28 3.40 -0.84
C LEU A 40 2.09 3.32 0.69
N ILE A 41 3.15 3.49 1.48
CA ILE A 41 3.09 3.52 2.94
C ILE A 41 2.15 4.63 3.41
N ASN A 42 2.24 5.82 2.82
CA ASN A 42 1.33 6.91 3.15
C ASN A 42 -0.13 6.60 2.75
N TYR A 43 -0.34 5.93 1.61
CA TYR A 43 -1.66 5.49 1.17
C TYR A 43 -2.27 4.46 2.14
N LEU A 44 -1.50 3.45 2.54
CA LEU A 44 -1.89 2.43 3.51
C LEU A 44 -2.14 3.03 4.91
N ARG A 45 -1.35 4.04 5.31
CA ARG A 45 -1.60 4.79 6.55
C ARG A 45 -2.96 5.48 6.53
N GLN A 46 -3.31 6.15 5.42
CA GLN A 46 -4.63 6.77 5.27
C GLN A 46 -5.75 5.72 5.29
N ALA A 47 -5.54 4.56 4.67
CA ALA A 47 -6.47 3.43 4.75
C ALA A 47 -6.65 2.92 6.19
N LEU A 48 -5.58 2.79 6.97
CA LEU A 48 -5.64 2.40 8.38
C LEU A 48 -6.43 3.41 9.22
N ILE A 49 -6.22 4.71 8.99
CA ILE A 49 -6.95 5.77 9.70
C ILE A 49 -8.45 5.66 9.41
N LEU A 50 -8.84 5.51 8.14
CA LEU A 50 -10.24 5.29 7.74
C LEU A 50 -10.83 4.04 8.39
N ARG A 51 -10.06 2.95 8.42
CA ARG A 51 -10.50 1.68 9.01
C ARG A 51 -10.77 1.82 10.52
N LEU A 52 -9.97 2.63 11.21
CA LEU A 52 -10.11 2.91 12.64
C LEU A 52 -11.24 3.88 12.95
N SER A 53 -11.42 4.93 12.13
CA SER A 53 -12.46 5.95 12.36
C SER A 53 -13.86 5.49 11.97
N GLY A 54 -13.97 4.58 10.99
CA GLY A 54 -15.24 4.12 10.44
C GLY A 54 -15.66 4.85 9.17
N LEU A 55 -16.92 4.64 8.76
CA LEU A 55 -17.55 5.29 7.61
C LEU A 55 -18.42 6.46 8.09
N SER A 56 -17.87 7.67 8.12
CA SER A 56 -18.67 8.89 8.25
C SER A 56 -18.24 9.92 7.19
N ALA A 57 -19.16 10.85 6.88
CA ALA A 57 -18.92 11.92 5.92
C ALA A 57 -17.80 12.88 6.38
N LYS A 58 -17.49 12.91 7.67
CA LYS A 58 -16.47 13.78 8.27
C LYS A 58 -15.04 13.30 8.00
N GLU A 59 -14.87 12.04 7.61
CA GLU A 59 -13.57 11.44 7.36
C GLU A 59 -12.92 12.02 6.11
N ALA A 60 -13.73 12.45 5.13
CA ALA A 60 -13.25 13.20 3.96
C ALA A 60 -12.63 14.56 4.34
N GLU A 61 -12.95 15.09 5.53
CA GLU A 61 -12.40 16.33 6.08
C GLU A 61 -11.30 16.07 7.12
N ASN A 62 -10.91 14.80 7.33
CA ASN A 62 -9.87 14.45 8.30
C ASN A 62 -8.52 15.01 7.82
N PRO A 63 -7.81 15.83 8.63
CA PRO A 63 -6.54 16.44 8.23
C PRO A 63 -5.42 15.42 7.99
N LEU A 64 -5.60 14.17 8.40
CA LEU A 64 -4.66 13.08 8.15
C LEU A 64 -4.90 12.38 6.80
N ILE A 65 -6.03 12.64 6.14
CA ILE A 65 -6.38 12.10 4.83
C ILE A 65 -6.30 13.26 3.83
N THR A 66 -5.30 13.23 2.95
CA THR A 66 -4.95 14.39 2.13
C THR A 66 -4.46 13.98 0.75
N GLY A 67 -4.62 14.90 -0.22
CA GLY A 67 -4.09 14.71 -1.57
C GLY A 67 -4.86 13.70 -2.42
N LEU A 68 -6.15 13.49 -2.12
CA LEU A 68 -7.04 12.58 -2.86
C LEU A 68 -8.17 13.37 -3.52
N THR A 69 -8.51 13.02 -4.77
CA THR A 69 -9.80 13.42 -5.34
C THR A 69 -10.95 12.66 -4.66
N LYS A 70 -12.20 13.05 -4.94
CA LYS A 70 -13.38 12.36 -4.43
C LYS A 70 -13.41 10.88 -4.86
N GLU A 71 -13.04 10.60 -6.10
CA GLU A 71 -12.97 9.26 -6.67
C GLU A 71 -11.85 8.43 -6.02
N GLU A 72 -10.68 9.04 -5.81
CA GLU A 72 -9.55 8.40 -5.14
C GLU A 72 -9.88 8.10 -3.66
N PHE A 73 -10.57 9.00 -2.97
CA PHE A 73 -11.05 8.79 -1.61
C PHE A 73 -12.03 7.62 -1.54
N GLN A 74 -13.03 7.58 -2.42
CA GLN A 74 -13.99 6.45 -2.47
C GLN A 74 -13.31 5.12 -2.76
N LYS A 75 -12.26 5.12 -3.58
CA LYS A 75 -11.47 3.92 -3.83
C LYS A 75 -10.65 3.50 -2.61
N LEU A 76 -9.99 4.45 -1.95
CA LEU A 76 -9.25 4.22 -0.71
C LEU A 76 -10.18 3.67 0.38
N GLU A 77 -11.36 4.24 0.54
CA GLU A 77 -12.39 3.78 1.48
C GLU A 77 -12.74 2.31 1.22
N LYS A 78 -13.12 1.94 -0.01
CA LYS A 78 -13.40 0.54 -0.35
C LYS A 78 -12.25 -0.41 -0.02
N GLN A 79 -11.00 0.00 -0.29
CA GLN A 79 -9.82 -0.79 0.02
C GLN A 79 -9.56 -0.88 1.52
N ALA A 80 -9.72 0.20 2.28
CA ALA A 80 -9.57 0.22 3.73
C ALA A 80 -10.52 -0.76 4.43
N PHE A 81 -11.76 -0.85 3.95
CA PHE A 81 -12.76 -1.77 4.50
C PHE A 81 -12.64 -3.21 3.97
N ALA A 82 -11.84 -3.45 2.93
CA ALA A 82 -11.52 -4.80 2.45
C ALA A 82 -10.53 -5.53 3.38
N PHE A 83 -9.74 -4.79 4.16
CA PHE A 83 -8.84 -5.34 5.16
C PHE A 83 -9.46 -5.34 6.56
N THR A 84 -9.02 -6.27 7.41
CA THR A 84 -9.12 -6.09 8.86
C THR A 84 -8.13 -5.05 9.36
N GLU A 85 -8.38 -4.47 10.53
CA GLU A 85 -7.40 -3.55 11.16
C GLU A 85 -6.04 -4.24 11.39
N GLY A 86 -6.07 -5.50 11.82
CA GLY A 86 -4.87 -6.32 12.03
C GLY A 86 -4.08 -6.53 10.74
N GLU A 87 -4.75 -6.81 9.62
CA GLU A 87 -4.11 -6.95 8.31
C GLU A 87 -3.47 -5.63 7.88
N LEU A 88 -4.17 -4.49 7.92
CA LEU A 88 -3.59 -3.19 7.55
C LEU A 88 -2.37 -2.82 8.41
N ARG A 89 -2.43 -3.07 9.72
CA ARG A 89 -1.31 -2.84 10.63
C ARG A 89 -0.11 -3.72 10.29
N ASN A 90 -0.34 -5.01 10.02
CA ASN A 90 0.70 -5.95 9.63
C ASN A 90 1.36 -5.54 8.30
N ILE A 91 0.54 -5.27 7.29
CA ILE A 91 1.00 -4.80 5.97
C ILE A 91 1.84 -3.53 6.13
N LEU A 92 1.37 -2.54 6.88
CA LEU A 92 2.10 -1.29 7.08
C LEU A 92 3.48 -1.52 7.72
N ASN A 93 3.58 -2.40 8.71
CA ASN A 93 4.86 -2.76 9.32
C ASN A 93 5.82 -3.43 8.33
N LEU A 94 5.33 -4.40 7.55
CA LEU A 94 6.13 -5.09 6.52
C LEU A 94 6.69 -4.11 5.49
N PHE A 95 5.86 -3.19 5.01
CA PHE A 95 6.29 -2.21 4.00
C PHE A 95 7.20 -1.11 4.58
N LEU A 96 6.99 -0.68 5.83
CA LEU A 96 7.92 0.21 6.54
C LEU A 96 9.29 -0.43 6.71
N GLU A 97 9.34 -1.70 7.10
CA GLU A 97 10.58 -2.44 7.23
C GLU A 97 11.26 -2.65 5.87
N ALA A 98 10.47 -2.98 4.85
CA ALA A 98 10.96 -3.14 3.49
C ALA A 98 11.62 -1.86 2.97
N GLU A 99 10.94 -0.71 3.04
CA GLU A 99 11.43 0.59 2.56
C GLU A 99 12.77 0.98 3.21
N ASN A 100 12.90 0.76 4.53
CA ASN A 100 14.15 1.00 5.25
C ASN A 100 15.29 0.09 4.77
N LYS A 101 14.99 -1.19 4.47
CA LYS A 101 15.97 -2.17 4.00
C LYS A 101 16.39 -1.94 2.56
N MET A 102 15.55 -1.33 1.71
CA MET A 102 15.85 -1.10 0.28
C MET A 102 17.19 -0.40 0.08
N LYS A 103 17.51 0.59 0.94
CA LYS A 103 18.74 1.40 0.84
C LYS A 103 20.03 0.60 0.96
N TYR A 104 20.00 -0.54 1.67
CA TYR A 104 21.19 -1.34 1.98
C TYR A 104 21.14 -2.74 1.36
N SER A 105 20.03 -3.08 0.69
CA SER A 105 19.88 -4.37 0.05
C SER A 105 20.74 -4.47 -1.21
N PRO A 106 21.44 -5.59 -1.44
CA PRO A 106 22.12 -5.85 -2.71
C PRO A 106 21.16 -5.83 -3.92
N ILE A 107 19.89 -6.17 -3.67
CA ILE A 107 18.79 -6.10 -4.62
C ILE A 107 17.72 -5.18 -4.00
N PRO A 108 17.67 -3.89 -4.39
CA PRO A 108 16.78 -2.91 -3.76
C PRO A 108 15.29 -3.29 -3.78
N GLN A 109 14.85 -4.09 -4.74
CA GLN A 109 13.46 -4.53 -4.89
C GLN A 109 13.08 -5.72 -3.97
N LEU A 110 14.04 -6.56 -3.59
CA LEU A 110 13.80 -7.79 -2.82
C LEU A 110 13.07 -7.55 -1.48
N PRO A 111 13.37 -6.51 -0.69
CA PRO A 111 12.61 -6.24 0.53
C PRO A 111 11.11 -6.03 0.28
N LEU A 112 10.73 -5.39 -0.83
CA LEU A 112 9.32 -5.20 -1.19
C LEU A 112 8.67 -6.51 -1.64
N GLU A 113 9.38 -7.34 -2.40
CA GLU A 113 8.90 -8.66 -2.82
C GLU A 113 8.58 -9.56 -1.63
N LEU A 114 9.47 -9.58 -0.62
CA LEU A 114 9.23 -10.32 0.62
C LEU A 114 8.02 -9.77 1.38
N ALA A 115 7.89 -8.45 1.50
CA ALA A 115 6.73 -7.83 2.13
C ALA A 115 5.41 -8.18 1.41
N ILE A 116 5.42 -8.32 0.09
CA ILE A 116 4.25 -8.76 -0.70
C ILE A 116 3.86 -10.21 -0.36
N ILE A 117 4.84 -11.11 -0.33
CA ILE A 117 4.61 -12.55 -0.06
C ILE A 117 4.00 -12.73 1.34
N GLU A 118 4.61 -12.09 2.34
CA GLU A 118 4.18 -12.10 3.74
C GLU A 118 2.78 -11.49 3.90
N SER A 119 2.52 -10.33 3.28
CA SER A 119 1.22 -9.65 3.37
C SER A 119 0.08 -10.44 2.73
N CYS A 120 0.35 -11.20 1.67
CA CYS A 120 -0.65 -12.05 1.02
C CYS A 120 -0.87 -13.39 1.74
N GLY A 121 -0.09 -13.69 2.78
CA GLY A 121 -0.19 -14.92 3.56
C GLY A 121 0.35 -16.15 2.83
N ILE A 122 1.35 -15.99 1.96
CA ILE A 122 2.07 -17.10 1.36
C ILE A 122 3.17 -17.53 2.35
N THR A 123 2.76 -18.14 3.46
CA THR A 123 3.66 -18.75 4.46
C THR A 123 2.92 -19.77 5.30
#